data_AF-A0A821Q9M5-F1
#
_entry.id   AF-A0A821Q9M5-F1
#
_cell.length_a   1.000
_cell.length_b   1.000
_cell.length_c   1.000
_cell.angle_alpha   90.00
_cell.angle_beta   90.00
_cell.angle_gamma   90.00
#
_symmetry.space_group_name_H-M   'P 1'
#
loop_
_entity.id
_entity.type
_entity.pdbx_description
1 polymer ?
#
loop_
_entity_poly.entity_id
_entity_poly.type
_entity_poly.pdbx_seq_one_letter_code
_entity_poly.pdbx_strand_id
1 'polypeptide(L)'
;MAAVLPKTIENDENLETYCLIWLDASVNTSRENFKVQQQLQAIINHLLTFEDDQQCLHYIKNRSEDDRIILIVSGRFGRIIEIKI
;
A
#
# COMPACT_ATOMS: atom_id res chain seq x y z
N MET A 1 18.19 -31.21 18.16
CA MET A 1 17.07 -30.35 17.73
C MET A 1 17.69 -29.09 17.16
N ALA A 2 17.72 -28.93 15.84
CA ALA A 2 18.30 -27.75 15.20
C ALA A 2 17.26 -26.62 15.21
N ALA A 3 17.60 -25.48 15.79
CA ALA A 3 16.80 -24.26 15.65
C ALA A 3 16.99 -23.76 14.21
N VAL A 4 15.91 -23.74 13.43
CA VAL A 4 15.90 -23.09 12.12
C VAL A 4 15.81 -21.59 12.37
N LEU A 5 16.92 -20.89 12.18
CA LEU A 5 16.93 -19.42 12.12
C LEU A 5 16.22 -18.99 10.82
N PRO A 6 15.38 -17.93 10.83
CA PRO A 6 14.80 -17.41 9.61
C PRO A 6 15.92 -17.00 8.67
N LYS A 7 15.88 -17.55 7.46
CA LYS A 7 16.82 -17.24 6.39
C LYS A 7 16.58 -15.79 5.97
N THR A 8 17.46 -14.88 6.38
CA THR A 8 17.49 -13.52 5.83
C THR A 8 17.71 -13.66 4.33
N ILE A 9 16.70 -13.32 3.54
CA ILE A 9 16.85 -13.22 2.09
C ILE A 9 17.54 -11.88 1.87
N GLU A 10 18.87 -11.89 1.88
CA GLU A 10 19.68 -10.78 1.43
C GLU A 10 19.63 -10.79 -0.10
N ASN A 11 18.61 -10.14 -0.66
CA ASN A 11 18.56 -9.85 -2.10
C ASN A 11 18.98 -8.39 -2.28
N ASP A 12 20.28 -8.20 -2.47
CA ASP A 12 20.98 -6.91 -2.64
C ASP A 12 20.63 -6.18 -3.97
N GLU A 13 19.53 -6.56 -4.63
CA GLU A 13 19.06 -5.99 -5.91
C GLU A 13 17.58 -5.51 -5.85
N ASN A 14 16.95 -5.58 -4.68
CA ASN A 14 15.49 -5.39 -4.51
C ASN A 14 15.11 -3.98 -4.01
N LEU A 15 15.50 -2.95 -4.77
CA LEU A 15 14.89 -1.60 -4.68
C LEU A 15 13.53 -1.55 -5.38
N GLU A 16 12.81 -2.67 -5.47
CA GLU A 16 11.40 -2.66 -5.88
C GLU A 16 10.61 -1.95 -4.78
N THR A 17 10.48 -0.64 -4.94
CA THR A 17 9.88 0.26 -3.97
C THR A 17 8.38 0.04 -4.01
N TYR A 18 7.88 -1.00 -3.34
CA TYR A 18 6.46 -1.24 -3.23
C TYR A 18 5.79 0.00 -2.63
N CYS A 19 4.83 0.57 -3.36
CA CYS A 19 4.02 1.64 -2.84
C CYS A 19 2.69 1.08 -2.36
N LEU A 20 2.44 1.22 -1.07
CA LEU A 20 1.16 0.89 -0.48
C LEU A 20 0.24 2.11 -0.59
N ILE A 21 -0.86 1.94 -1.29
CA ILE A 21 -1.93 2.91 -1.40
C ILE A 21 -3.10 2.41 -0.57
N TRP A 22 -3.61 3.23 0.34
CA TRP A 22 -4.80 2.94 1.13
C TRP A 22 -5.90 3.95 0.81
N LEU A 23 -6.94 3.49 0.11
CA LEU A 23 -8.13 4.27 -0.21
C LEU A 23 -9.28 3.91 0.75
N ASP A 24 -9.59 4.84 1.66
CA ASP A 24 -10.71 4.73 2.59
C ASP A 24 -11.15 6.13 3.03
N ALA A 25 -12.47 6.39 3.01
CA ALA A 25 -13.04 7.72 3.33
C ALA A 25 -12.84 8.17 4.79
N SER A 26 -12.38 7.27 5.66
CA SER A 26 -12.07 7.50 7.06
C SER A 26 -10.60 7.24 7.39
N VAL A 27 -9.75 7.03 6.39
CA VAL A 27 -8.35 6.63 6.57
C VAL A 27 -7.60 7.61 7.48
N ASN A 28 -7.90 8.90 7.38
CA ASN A 28 -7.26 9.97 8.15
C ASN A 28 -8.13 10.51 9.30
N THR A 29 -9.30 9.92 9.58
CA THR A 29 -10.23 10.42 10.61
C THR A 29 -10.43 9.44 11.76
N SER A 30 -10.20 8.14 11.55
CA SER A 30 -10.33 7.12 12.59
C SER A 30 -9.03 6.90 13.38
N ARG A 31 -9.13 6.91 14.71
CA ARG A 31 -8.01 6.58 15.62
C ARG A 31 -7.47 5.17 15.39
N GLU A 32 -8.32 4.24 14.98
CA GLU A 32 -7.89 2.87 14.64
C GLU A 32 -7.08 2.87 13.35
N ASN A 33 -7.52 3.61 12.33
CA ASN A 33 -6.79 3.75 11.07
C ASN A 33 -5.42 4.39 11.30
N PHE A 34 -5.31 5.41 12.15
CA PHE A 34 -4.02 5.98 12.52
C PHE A 34 -3.05 4.96 13.13
N LYS A 35 -3.54 4.05 13.98
CA LYS A 35 -2.69 2.98 14.54
C LYS A 35 -2.22 2.01 13.45
N VAL A 36 -3.11 1.64 12.54
CA VAL A 36 -2.76 0.76 11.43
C VAL A 36 -1.78 1.44 10.48
N GLN A 37 -1.96 2.73 10.16
CA GLN A 37 -1.01 3.50 9.36
C GLN A 37 0.40 3.48 9.99
N GLN A 38 0.50 3.69 11.31
CA GLN A 38 1.78 3.63 12.03
C GLN A 38 2.44 2.25 11.92
N GLN A 39 1.65 1.17 12.06
CA GLN A 39 2.16 -0.19 11.89
C GLN A 39 2.62 -0.47 10.46
N LEU A 40 1.88 0.03 9.47
CA LEU A 40 2.23 -0.12 8.06
C LEU A 40 3.50 0.66 7.71
N GLN A 41 3.64 1.90 8.19
CA GLN A 41 4.85 2.71 7.97
C GLN A 41 6.11 2.09 8.60
N ALA A 42 5.97 1.26 9.62
CA ALA A 42 7.10 0.52 10.19
C ALA A 42 7.58 -0.64 9.31
N ILE A 43 6.76 -1.07 8.34
CA ILE A 43 7.01 -2.23 7.47
C ILE A 43 7.29 -1.80 6.03
N ILE A 44 6.61 -0.76 5.55
CA ILE A 44 6.73 -0.25 4.18
C ILE A 44 7.25 1.18 4.14
N ASN A 45 8.15 1.44 3.20
CA ASN A 45 8.77 2.76 3.04
C ASN A 45 7.84 3.80 2.40
N HIS A 46 6.84 3.38 1.61
CA HIS A 46 6.00 4.29 0.83
C HIS A 46 4.52 3.98 1.03
N LEU A 47 3.94 4.50 2.12
CA LEU A 47 2.51 4.50 2.36
C LEU A 47 1.88 5.82 1.88
N LEU A 48 0.86 5.72 1.05
CA LEU A 48 0.00 6.83 0.63
C LEU A 48 -1.44 6.54 1.03
N THR A 49 -2.13 7.54 1.57
CA THR A 49 -3.54 7.44 1.94
C THR A 49 -4.38 8.38 1.09
N PHE A 50 -5.56 7.92 0.71
CA PHE A 50 -6.52 8.69 -0.07
C PHE A 50 -7.91 8.54 0.54
N GLU A 51 -8.65 9.64 0.62
CA GLU A 51 -10.05 9.68 1.04
C GLU A 51 -11.01 9.83 -0.16
N ASP A 52 -10.45 10.15 -1.33
CA ASP A 52 -11.14 10.43 -2.59
C ASP A 52 -10.61 9.50 -3.70
N ASP A 53 -11.54 8.84 -4.40
CA ASP A 53 -11.22 7.87 -5.43
C ASP A 53 -10.63 8.52 -6.69
N GLN A 54 -11.03 9.75 -7.03
CA GLN A 54 -10.53 10.43 -8.22
C GLN A 54 -9.06 10.83 -8.07
N GLN A 55 -8.67 11.33 -6.90
CA GLN A 55 -7.28 11.62 -6.57
C GLN A 55 -6.41 10.35 -6.57
N CYS A 56 -6.92 9.26 -5.99
CA CYS A 56 -6.23 7.97 -6.01
C CYS A 56 -6.04 7.47 -7.44
N LEU A 57 -7.09 7.50 -8.26
CA LEU A 57 -7.05 7.06 -9.65
C LEU A 57 -6.12 7.93 -10.50
N HIS A 58 -6.14 9.25 -10.31
CA HIS A 58 -5.23 10.16 -10.99
C HIS A 58 -3.78 9.88 -10.64
N TYR A 59 -3.49 9.59 -9.36
CA TYR A 59 -2.14 9.23 -8.93
C TYR A 59 -1.66 7.92 -9.59
N ILE A 60 -2.49 6.88 -9.59
CA ILE A 60 -2.15 5.58 -10.19
C ILE A 60 -1.94 5.72 -11.70
N LYS A 61 -2.80 6.46 -12.40
CA LYS A 61 -2.72 6.64 -13.88
C LYS A 61 -1.48 7.38 -14.36
N ASN A 62 -0.92 8.27 -13.55
CA ASN A 62 0.26 9.05 -13.92
C ASN A 62 1.58 8.40 -13.48
N ARG A 63 1.51 7.18 -12.96
CA ARG A 63 2.69 6.45 -12.51
C ARG A 63 3.26 5.56 -13.61
N SER A 64 4.56 5.26 -13.52
CA SER A 64 5.24 4.35 -14.45
C SER A 64 4.72 2.92 -14.29
N GLU A 65 4.65 2.16 -15.38
CA GLU A 65 4.21 0.74 -15.38
C GLU A 65 5.13 -0.18 -14.57
N ASP A 66 6.36 0.25 -14.30
CA ASP A 66 7.37 -0.47 -13.52
C ASP A 66 7.15 -0.35 -12.00
N ASP A 67 6.31 0.59 -11.54
CA ASP A 67 6.02 0.78 -10.12
C ASP A 67 5.09 -0.32 -9.59
N ARG A 68 5.57 -1.13 -8.64
CA ARG A 68 4.75 -2.13 -7.97
C ARG A 68 3.86 -1.48 -6.91
N ILE A 69 2.55 -1.46 -7.15
CA ILE A 69 1.55 -0.88 -6.24
C ILE A 69 0.81 -2.00 -5.50
N ILE A 70 0.72 -1.85 -4.18
CA ILE A 70 -0.19 -2.62 -3.33
C ILE A 70 -1.34 -1.70 -2.96
N LEU A 71 -2.58 -2.10 -3.23
CA LEU A 71 -3.76 -1.28 -3.00
C LEU A 71 -4.67 -1.90 -1.93
N ILE A 72 -4.87 -1.18 -0.82
CA ILE A 72 -5.88 -1.49 0.19
C ILE A 72 -7.09 -0.59 -0.10
N VAL A 73 -8.21 -1.21 -0.45
CA VAL A 73 -9.47 -0.50 -0.71
C VAL A 73 -10.52 -0.96 0.28
N SER A 74 -11.07 -0.03 1.04
CA SER A 74 -12.16 -0.34 1.96
C SER A 74 -13.52 -0.22 1.28
N GLY A 75 -14.33 -1.29 1.39
CA GLY A 75 -15.75 -1.26 1.05
C GLY A 75 -16.08 -0.83 -0.39
N ARG A 76 -16.99 0.15 -0.53
CA ARG A 76 -17.62 0.54 -1.82
C ARG A 76 -16.66 1.00 -2.92
N PHE A 77 -15.46 1.47 -2.56
CA PHE A 77 -14.49 1.94 -3.54
C PHE A 77 -13.86 0.79 -4.35
N GLY A 78 -13.91 -0.45 -3.85
CA GLY A 78 -13.39 -1.62 -4.57
C GLY A 78 -14.17 -1.96 -5.85
N ARG A 79 -15.39 -1.43 -6.01
CA ARG A 79 -16.18 -1.56 -7.25
C ARG A 79 -15.90 -0.47 -8.28
N ILE A 80 -15.35 0.67 -7.86
CA ILE A 80 -15.17 1.86 -8.71
C ILE A 80 -13.83 1.79 -9.43
N ILE A 81 -12.85 1.12 -8.81
CA ILE A 81 -11.53 0.92 -9.39
C ILE A 81 -11.61 -0.25 -10.37
N GLU A 82 -12.08 0.03 -11.59
CA GLU A 82 -11.81 -0.81 -12.75
C GLU A 82 -10.32 -0.68 -13.13
N ILE A 83 -9.44 -1.29 -12.33
CA ILE A 83 -8.07 -1.56 -12.78
C ILE A 83 -8.20 -2.57 -13.92
N LYS A 84 -8.11 -2.09 -15.16
CA LYS A 84 -7.77 -2.96 -16.29
C LYS A 84 -6.28 -3.28 -16.16
N ILE A 85 -6.03 -4.46 -15.60
CA ILE A 85 -4.74 -5.16 -15.62
C ILE A 85 -4.44 -5.56 -17.06
#